data_AF-A0A954CD30-F1
#
_entry.id   AF-A0A954CD30-F1
#
_cell.length_a   1.000
_cell.length_b   1.000
_cell.length_c   1.000
_cell.angle_alpha   90.00
_cell.angle_beta   90.00
_cell.angle_gamma   90.00
#
_symmetry.space_group_name_H-M   'P 1'
#
loop_
_entity.id
_entity.type
_entity.pdbx_description
1 polymer ?
#
loop_
_entity_poly.entity_id
_entity_poly.type
_entity_poly.pdbx_seq_one_letter_code
_entity_poly.pdbx_strand_id
1 'polypeptide(L)'
;TVASVADTVDGIADLKPGRIAVFGYAHLPRLKRHQRLIDPAALPGGAERLDQALAVHDRLVHHGYIPIGLDHYALPGDGLAEAAAAGRLRRNFQGYTTDACPTLLGFGASAIGAFDDLYVQNTPDIPAYLAQVAAGRLPIARACALDAEDRLRRRVIEELMCTLSVDIAAEAAGFGVPADHFAEELARLEAFRRRGILAINGWRVTVAEDYRLLVRSVAAVFDTYLAPTEQLHATAV
;
A
#
# COMPACT_ATOMS: atom_id res chain seq x y z
N THR A 1 -23.01 5.88 -3.25
CA THR A 1 -23.54 4.86 -4.19
C THR A 1 -22.64 4.79 -5.40
N VAL A 2 -22.75 3.73 -6.21
CA VAL A 2 -21.97 3.56 -7.46
C VAL A 2 -22.16 4.75 -8.43
N ALA A 3 -23.40 5.15 -8.69
CA ALA A 3 -23.68 6.29 -9.57
C ALA A 3 -23.01 7.58 -9.07
N SER A 4 -23.16 7.88 -7.78
CA SER A 4 -22.58 9.10 -7.19
C SER A 4 -21.05 9.14 -7.23
N VAL A 5 -20.36 8.01 -7.06
CA VAL A 5 -18.89 8.00 -7.20
C VAL A 5 -18.46 8.12 -8.65
N ALA A 6 -19.20 7.55 -9.60
CA ALA A 6 -18.92 7.69 -11.03
C ALA A 6 -19.07 9.15 -11.49
N ASP A 7 -20.15 9.82 -11.09
CA ASP A 7 -20.37 11.25 -11.37
C ASP A 7 -19.26 12.12 -10.77
N THR A 8 -18.76 11.77 -9.58
CA THR A 8 -17.64 12.46 -8.95
C THR A 8 -16.35 12.29 -9.75
N VAL A 9 -16.08 11.07 -10.24
CA VAL A 9 -14.91 10.80 -11.08
C VAL A 9 -14.97 11.58 -12.39
N ASP A 10 -16.16 11.68 -13.01
CA ASP A 10 -16.35 12.49 -14.21
C ASP A 10 -16.00 13.96 -13.97
N GLY A 11 -16.53 14.55 -12.90
CA GLY A 11 -16.20 15.93 -12.55
C GLY A 11 -14.71 16.14 -12.23
N ILE A 12 -14.04 15.15 -11.63
CA ILE A 12 -12.59 15.20 -11.39
C ILE A 12 -11.80 15.11 -12.69
N ALA A 13 -12.20 14.22 -13.61
CA ALA A 13 -11.54 14.05 -14.91
C ALA A 13 -11.60 15.33 -15.75
N ASP A 14 -12.69 16.09 -15.68
CA ASP A 14 -12.81 17.41 -16.32
C ASP A 14 -11.76 18.42 -15.83
N LEU A 15 -11.31 18.30 -14.57
CA LEU A 15 -10.23 19.13 -14.01
C LEU A 15 -8.83 18.68 -14.46
N LYS A 16 -8.72 17.49 -15.06
CA LYS A 16 -7.48 16.90 -15.59
C LYS A 16 -6.28 16.93 -14.61
N PRO A 17 -6.42 16.48 -13.35
CA PRO A 17 -5.27 16.33 -12.47
C PRO A 17 -4.29 15.30 -13.06
N GLY A 18 -2.98 15.56 -12.94
CA GLY A 18 -1.96 14.62 -13.44
C GLY A 18 -1.93 13.28 -12.70
N ARG A 19 -2.34 13.27 -11.42
CA ARG A 19 -2.42 12.09 -10.56
C ARG A 19 -3.68 12.13 -9.70
N ILE A 20 -4.24 10.97 -9.42
CA ILE A 20 -5.39 10.78 -8.54
C ILE A 20 -5.05 9.64 -7.58
N ALA A 21 -5.36 9.83 -6.29
CA ALA A 21 -5.29 8.77 -5.28
C ALA A 21 -6.71 8.54 -4.74
N VAL A 22 -7.17 7.29 -4.77
CA VAL A 22 -8.53 6.89 -4.39
C VAL A 22 -8.45 5.99 -3.17
N PHE A 23 -8.89 6.50 -2.03
CA PHE A 23 -8.85 5.74 -0.77
C PHE A 23 -10.24 5.27 -0.36
N GLY A 24 -10.32 4.01 0.07
CA GLY A 24 -11.47 3.52 0.82
C GLY A 24 -11.56 4.24 2.17
N TYR A 25 -12.75 4.73 2.51
CA TYR A 25 -12.95 5.45 3.77
C TYR A 25 -12.75 4.52 4.99
N ALA A 26 -11.83 4.88 5.88
CA ALA A 26 -11.56 4.15 7.11
C ALA A 26 -12.35 4.76 8.28
N HIS A 27 -13.43 4.07 8.68
CA HIS A 27 -14.29 4.49 9.79
C HIS A 27 -13.82 3.89 11.14
N LEU A 28 -13.16 4.71 11.95
CA LEU A 28 -12.55 4.37 13.25
C LEU A 28 -12.95 5.41 14.32
N PRO A 29 -14.24 5.54 14.68
CA PRO A 29 -14.76 6.59 15.58
C PRO A 29 -14.25 6.51 17.02
N ARG A 30 -13.67 5.36 17.41
CA ARG A 30 -12.94 5.20 18.68
C ARG A 30 -11.64 6.00 18.70
N LEU A 31 -10.91 6.02 17.57
CA LEU A 31 -9.64 6.72 17.41
C LEU A 31 -9.82 8.16 16.90
N LYS A 32 -10.79 8.39 16.01
CA LYS A 32 -11.04 9.69 15.37
C LYS A 32 -12.42 10.21 15.80
N ARG A 33 -12.46 10.98 16.91
CA ARG A 33 -13.71 11.44 17.53
C ARG A 33 -14.66 12.16 16.57
N HIS A 34 -14.16 12.92 15.61
CA HIS A 34 -14.98 13.63 14.62
C HIS A 34 -15.79 12.68 13.72
N GLN A 35 -15.34 11.44 13.53
CA GLN A 35 -16.08 10.46 12.73
C GLN A 35 -17.36 9.98 13.42
N ARG A 36 -17.54 10.24 14.73
CA ARG A 36 -18.81 9.94 15.46
C ARG A 36 -20.00 10.76 14.95
N LEU A 37 -19.74 11.81 14.17
CA LEU A 37 -20.77 12.65 13.56
C LEU A 37 -21.37 12.03 12.29
N ILE A 38 -20.77 10.96 11.77
CA ILE A 38 -21.28 10.24 10.59
C ILE A 38 -22.20 9.12 11.09
N ASP A 39 -23.41 9.08 10.56
CA ASP A 39 -24.34 7.97 10.81
C ASP A 39 -23.77 6.67 10.19
N PRO A 40 -23.46 5.63 11.00
CA PRO A 40 -22.94 4.37 10.48
C PRO A 40 -23.91 3.68 9.50
N ALA A 41 -25.22 3.90 9.62
CA ALA A 41 -26.21 3.31 8.72
C ALA A 41 -26.18 3.93 7.31
N ALA A 42 -25.59 5.13 7.17
CA ALA A 42 -25.38 5.78 5.88
C ALA A 42 -24.10 5.32 5.17
N LEU A 43 -23.24 4.56 5.85
CA LEU A 43 -22.00 4.07 5.27
C LEU A 43 -22.25 2.80 4.44
N PRO A 44 -21.63 2.70 3.26
CA PRO A 44 -21.76 1.51 2.43
C PRO A 44 -21.14 0.28 3.10
N GLY A 45 -21.79 -0.88 2.92
CA GLY A 45 -21.26 -2.18 3.33
C GLY A 45 -20.09 -2.64 2.47
N GLY A 46 -19.43 -3.75 2.85
CA GLY A 46 -18.23 -4.23 2.15
C GLY A 46 -18.44 -4.52 0.65
N ALA A 47 -19.57 -5.13 0.28
CA ALA A 47 -19.90 -5.38 -1.13
C ALA A 47 -20.13 -4.07 -1.90
N GLU A 48 -20.91 -3.15 -1.35
CA GLU A 48 -21.19 -1.87 -1.99
C GLU A 48 -19.94 -1.00 -2.16
N ARG A 49 -18.97 -1.13 -1.25
CA ARG A 49 -17.69 -0.43 -1.35
C ARG A 49 -16.79 -1.04 -2.42
N LEU A 50 -16.80 -2.37 -2.57
CA LEU A 50 -16.14 -3.03 -3.69
C LEU A 50 -16.74 -2.56 -5.03
N ASP A 51 -18.07 -2.54 -5.14
CA ASP A 51 -18.76 -2.06 -6.34
C ASP A 51 -18.39 -0.59 -6.65
N GLN A 52 -18.30 0.26 -5.62
CA GLN A 52 -17.86 1.64 -5.77
C GLN A 52 -16.39 1.73 -6.23
N ALA A 53 -15.50 0.93 -5.67
CA ALA A 53 -14.08 0.92 -6.04
C ALA A 53 -13.88 0.46 -7.50
N LEU A 54 -14.61 -0.58 -7.92
CA LEU A 54 -14.60 -1.07 -9.31
C LEU A 54 -15.15 0.00 -10.28
N ALA A 55 -16.27 0.63 -9.93
CA ALA A 55 -16.83 1.69 -10.76
C ALA A 55 -15.88 2.90 -10.90
N VAL A 56 -15.20 3.28 -9.82
CA VAL A 56 -14.18 4.34 -9.88
C VAL A 56 -13.00 3.93 -10.76
N HIS A 57 -12.53 2.69 -10.62
CA HIS A 57 -11.46 2.15 -11.45
C HIS A 57 -11.82 2.21 -12.95
N ASP A 58 -12.93 1.60 -13.33
CA ASP A 58 -13.39 1.53 -14.71
C ASP A 58 -13.54 2.93 -15.32
N ARG A 59 -14.08 3.87 -14.53
CA ARG A 59 -14.31 5.24 -14.97
C ARG A 59 -13.02 6.03 -15.15
N LEU A 60 -12.05 5.89 -14.23
CA LEU A 60 -10.74 6.52 -14.36
C LEU A 60 -9.97 5.98 -15.57
N VAL A 61 -9.99 4.66 -15.78
CA VAL A 61 -9.39 4.02 -16.95
C VAL A 61 -10.06 4.50 -18.25
N HIS A 62 -11.39 4.63 -18.25
CA HIS A 62 -12.13 5.20 -19.38
C HIS A 62 -11.69 6.63 -19.72
N HIS A 63 -11.36 7.45 -18.71
CA HIS A 63 -10.80 8.79 -18.87
C HIS A 63 -9.30 8.82 -19.21
N GLY A 64 -8.68 7.66 -19.43
CA GLY A 64 -7.29 7.54 -19.88
C GLY A 64 -6.25 7.54 -18.75
N TYR A 65 -6.67 7.42 -17.49
CA TYR A 65 -5.73 7.25 -16.39
C TYR A 65 -5.17 5.83 -16.34
N ILE A 66 -3.86 5.73 -16.11
CA ILE A 66 -3.14 4.47 -15.91
C ILE A 66 -3.16 4.12 -14.42
N PRO A 67 -3.67 2.93 -14.04
CA PRO A 67 -3.63 2.46 -12.66
C PRO A 67 -2.21 2.19 -12.17
N ILE A 68 -1.80 2.84 -11.08
CA ILE A 68 -0.47 2.73 -10.43
C ILE A 68 -0.59 1.95 -9.12
N GLY A 69 -0.05 0.74 -9.12
CA GLY A 69 -0.11 -0.16 -7.97
C GLY A 69 -1.56 -0.37 -7.50
N LEU A 70 -1.89 0.00 -6.27
CA LEU A 70 -3.20 -0.32 -5.67
C LEU A 70 -4.27 0.77 -5.84
N ASP A 71 -3.98 1.97 -5.39
CA ASP A 71 -4.97 3.05 -5.18
C ASP A 71 -4.63 4.35 -5.90
N HIS A 72 -3.56 4.37 -6.70
CA HIS A 72 -3.11 5.54 -7.43
C HIS A 72 -3.38 5.40 -8.93
N TYR A 73 -3.54 6.55 -9.58
CA TYR A 73 -3.80 6.68 -11.00
C TYR A 73 -3.01 7.86 -11.53
N ALA A 74 -2.45 7.75 -12.72
CA ALA A 74 -1.68 8.83 -13.34
C ALA A 74 -1.97 8.92 -14.84
N LEU A 75 -1.86 10.11 -15.41
CA LEU A 75 -1.97 10.28 -16.86
C LEU A 75 -0.76 9.68 -17.60
N PRO A 76 -0.90 9.33 -18.88
CA PRO A 76 0.24 8.93 -19.71
C PRO A 76 1.34 10.00 -19.72
N GLY A 77 2.60 9.57 -19.65
CA GLY A 77 3.76 10.46 -19.55
C GLY A 77 4.06 10.97 -18.14
N ASP A 78 3.25 10.64 -17.13
CA ASP A 78 3.64 10.84 -15.75
C ASP A 78 4.75 9.85 -15.34
N GLY A 79 5.75 10.34 -14.60
CA GLY A 79 6.88 9.51 -14.17
C GLY A 79 6.50 8.26 -13.36
N LEU A 80 5.37 8.25 -12.64
CA LEU A 80 4.88 7.04 -11.96
C LEU A 80 4.36 6.00 -12.96
N ALA A 81 3.67 6.43 -14.02
CA ALA A 81 3.20 5.53 -15.07
C ALA A 81 4.39 4.93 -15.83
N GLU A 82 5.39 5.74 -16.15
CA GLU A 82 6.63 5.26 -16.78
C GLU A 82 7.42 4.32 -15.88
N ALA A 83 7.53 4.62 -14.58
CA ALA A 83 8.20 3.76 -13.62
C ALA A 83 7.46 2.44 -13.40
N ALA A 84 6.13 2.45 -13.34
CA ALA A 84 5.31 1.24 -13.26
C ALA A 84 5.52 0.35 -14.49
N ALA A 85 5.42 0.92 -15.70
CA ALA A 85 5.63 0.18 -16.95
C ALA A 85 7.05 -0.41 -17.07
N ALA A 86 8.05 0.26 -16.50
CA ALA A 86 9.43 -0.19 -16.48
C ALA A 86 9.79 -1.12 -15.32
N GLY A 87 8.85 -1.47 -14.42
CA GLY A 87 9.14 -2.27 -13.23
C GLY A 87 10.10 -1.59 -12.23
N ARG A 88 10.11 -0.25 -12.21
CA ARG A 88 10.96 0.58 -11.34
C ARG A 88 10.17 1.36 -10.29
N LEU A 89 8.87 1.08 -10.16
CA LEU A 89 8.02 1.73 -9.19
C LEU A 89 8.44 1.32 -7.77
N ARG A 90 8.56 2.30 -6.88
CA ARG A 90 8.87 2.08 -5.47
C ARG A 90 7.72 2.56 -4.60
N ARG A 91 7.71 2.15 -3.33
CA ARG A 91 6.70 2.60 -2.38
C ARG A 91 7.33 2.96 -1.04
N ASN A 92 7.02 4.15 -0.54
CA ASN A 92 7.41 4.60 0.79
C ASN A 92 6.18 4.99 1.61
N PHE A 93 6.38 5.63 2.77
CA PHE A 93 5.29 6.02 3.66
C PHE A 93 4.28 6.99 3.02
N GLN A 94 4.72 7.83 2.07
CA GLN A 94 3.85 8.80 1.39
C GLN A 94 3.05 8.20 0.22
N GLY A 95 3.42 7.00 -0.25
CA GLY A 95 2.78 6.34 -1.38
C GLY A 95 3.79 5.84 -2.42
N TYR A 96 3.33 5.74 -3.67
CA TYR A 96 4.17 5.34 -4.79
C TYR A 96 5.13 6.46 -5.20
N THR A 97 6.35 6.09 -5.55
CA THR A 97 7.41 7.04 -5.90
C THR A 97 8.31 6.48 -7.00
N THR A 98 8.93 7.38 -7.76
CA THR A 98 10.04 7.08 -8.67
C THR A 98 11.40 7.17 -7.98
N ASP A 99 11.43 7.65 -6.73
CA ASP A 99 12.66 7.77 -5.95
C ASP A 99 13.14 6.39 -5.51
N ALA A 100 14.37 6.06 -5.90
CA ALA A 100 15.03 4.81 -5.56
C ALA A 100 15.93 4.93 -4.32
N CYS A 101 16.00 6.12 -3.69
CA CYS A 101 16.82 6.33 -2.51
C CYS A 101 16.34 5.43 -1.37
N PRO A 102 17.22 4.56 -0.80
CA PRO A 102 16.85 3.68 0.30
C PRO A 102 16.70 4.44 1.63
N THR A 103 17.12 5.70 1.68
CA THR A 103 17.05 6.56 2.87
C THR A 103 16.07 7.70 2.66
N LEU A 104 15.09 7.78 3.54
CA LEU A 104 14.12 8.86 3.64
C LEU A 104 14.27 9.53 5.01
N LEU A 105 14.61 10.82 5.02
CA LEU A 105 14.69 11.60 6.25
C LEU A 105 13.38 12.34 6.51
N GLY A 106 12.73 12.03 7.63
CA GLY A 106 11.48 12.66 8.04
C GLY A 106 11.71 13.90 8.90
N PHE A 107 11.27 15.08 8.41
CA PHE A 107 11.29 16.33 9.18
C PHE A 107 9.88 16.75 9.59
N GLY A 108 9.77 17.37 10.77
CA GLY A 108 8.50 17.77 11.37
C GLY A 108 7.94 16.76 12.38
N ALA A 109 6.95 17.22 13.15
CA ALA A 109 6.23 16.38 14.09
C ALA A 109 5.54 15.23 13.35
N SER A 110 5.52 14.04 13.96
CA SER A 110 4.98 12.78 13.41
C SER A 110 5.67 12.20 12.17
N ALA A 111 6.64 12.91 11.58
CA ALA A 111 7.33 12.48 10.38
C ALA A 111 8.03 11.14 10.58
N ILE A 112 7.99 10.31 9.54
CA ILE A 112 8.62 8.99 9.53
C ILE A 112 9.86 9.07 8.64
N GLY A 113 10.98 8.62 9.20
CA GLY A 113 12.18 8.31 8.46
C GLY A 113 12.29 6.81 8.19
N ALA A 114 12.90 6.46 7.07
CA ALA A 114 13.19 5.10 6.68
C ALA A 114 14.64 4.97 6.25
N PHE A 115 15.31 3.94 6.75
CA PHE A 115 16.65 3.52 6.37
C PHE A 115 16.57 2.06 5.92
N ASP A 116 17.72 1.49 5.54
CA ASP A 116 17.79 0.11 5.10
C ASP A 116 17.33 -0.88 6.20
N ASP A 117 17.72 -0.68 7.45
CA ASP A 117 17.45 -1.57 8.58
C ASP A 117 16.68 -0.88 9.73
N LEU A 118 16.10 0.29 9.49
CA LEU A 118 15.49 1.08 10.56
C LEU A 118 14.35 1.96 10.06
N TYR A 119 13.22 1.89 10.76
CA TYR A 119 12.20 2.94 10.72
C TYR A 119 12.28 3.79 11.98
N VAL A 120 12.12 5.10 11.84
CA VAL A 120 12.02 6.03 12.96
C VAL A 120 10.82 6.94 12.78
N GLN A 121 10.19 7.33 13.89
CA GLN A 121 9.11 8.30 13.89
C GLN A 121 9.39 9.41 14.89
N ASN A 122 9.33 10.65 14.42
CA ASN A 122 9.37 11.83 15.28
C ASN A 122 8.11 11.89 16.16
N THR A 123 8.22 12.47 17.35
CA THR A 123 7.06 12.65 18.22
C THR A 123 5.93 13.40 17.50
N PRO A 124 4.67 12.91 17.58
CA PRO A 124 3.52 13.62 17.02
C PRO A 124 3.07 14.78 17.90
N ASP A 125 3.56 14.86 19.14
CA ASP A 125 3.30 15.98 20.04
C ASP A 125 4.14 17.19 19.60
N ILE A 126 3.47 18.21 19.05
CA ILE A 126 4.13 19.39 18.48
C ILE A 126 4.95 20.16 19.54
N PRO A 127 4.42 20.48 20.73
CA PRO A 127 5.22 21.08 21.80
C PRO A 127 6.49 20.29 22.15
N ALA A 128 6.38 18.96 22.30
CA ALA A 128 7.52 18.11 22.61
C ALA A 128 8.54 18.08 21.46
N TYR A 129 8.07 18.03 20.22
CA TYR A 129 8.90 18.09 19.02
C TYR A 129 9.75 19.37 19.02
N LEU A 130 9.10 20.53 19.18
CA LEU A 130 9.78 21.84 19.18
C LEU A 130 10.80 21.95 20.32
N ALA A 131 10.44 21.50 21.53
CA ALA A 131 11.33 21.54 22.68
C ALA A 131 12.58 20.64 22.51
N GLN A 132 12.43 19.45 21.92
CA GLN A 132 13.54 18.54 21.65
C GLN A 132 14.50 19.12 20.59
N VAL A 133 13.94 19.64 19.49
CA VAL A 133 14.72 20.27 18.41
C VAL A 133 15.47 21.50 18.93
N ALA A 134 14.81 22.40 19.67
CA ALA A 134 15.44 23.60 20.23
C ALA A 134 16.59 23.28 21.20
N ALA A 135 16.55 22.10 21.84
CA ALA A 135 17.61 21.62 22.72
C ALA A 135 18.69 20.78 22.00
N GLY A 136 18.71 20.74 20.67
CA GLY A 136 19.69 20.01 19.88
C GLY A 136 19.56 18.49 19.97
N ARG A 137 18.39 17.96 20.35
CA ARG A 137 18.12 16.51 20.43
C ARG A 137 17.27 16.04 19.26
N LEU A 138 17.50 14.80 18.83
CA LEU A 138 16.64 14.16 17.83
C LEU A 138 15.25 13.90 18.44
N PRO A 139 14.16 14.34 17.79
CA PRO A 139 12.82 14.27 18.36
C PRO A 139 12.14 12.91 18.16
N ILE A 140 12.90 11.81 18.27
CA ILE A 140 12.44 10.44 17.96
C ILE A 140 11.58 9.92 19.12
N ALA A 141 10.34 9.54 18.81
CA ALA A 141 9.43 8.91 19.78
C ALA A 141 9.40 7.39 19.66
N ARG A 142 9.62 6.85 18.45
CA ARG A 142 9.60 5.41 18.17
C ARG A 142 10.65 5.06 17.14
N ALA A 143 11.21 3.86 17.29
CA ALA A 143 12.11 3.25 16.33
C ALA A 143 11.76 1.77 16.19
N CYS A 144 11.95 1.22 15.00
CA CYS A 144 11.78 -0.19 14.69
C CYS A 144 12.98 -0.62 13.85
N ALA A 145 13.90 -1.35 14.49
CA ALA A 145 15.00 -2.00 13.79
C ALA A 145 14.45 -3.19 13.01
N LEU A 146 15.00 -3.44 11.83
CA LEU A 146 14.62 -4.51 10.94
C LEU A 146 15.79 -5.50 10.87
N ASP A 147 15.50 -6.77 11.12
CA ASP A 147 16.50 -7.82 10.91
C ASP A 147 16.60 -8.22 9.42
N ALA A 148 17.39 -9.25 9.12
CA ALA A 148 17.56 -9.72 7.74
C ALA A 148 16.26 -10.31 7.15
N GLU A 149 15.44 -10.96 7.98
CA GLU A 149 14.18 -11.56 7.57
C GLU A 149 13.14 -10.46 7.27
N ASP A 150 13.07 -9.44 8.13
CA ASP A 150 12.22 -8.26 7.93
C ASP A 150 12.54 -7.56 6.62
N ARG A 151 13.83 -7.38 6.34
CA ARG A 151 14.28 -6.71 5.12
C ARG A 151 13.94 -7.51 3.87
N LEU A 152 14.12 -8.84 3.90
CA LEU A 152 13.76 -9.73 2.80
C LEU A 152 12.24 -9.68 2.54
N ARG A 153 11.43 -9.87 3.58
CA ARG A 153 9.96 -9.84 3.47
C ARG A 153 9.44 -8.47 3.02
N ARG A 154 10.03 -7.38 3.51
CA ARG A 154 9.75 -6.02 3.05
C ARG A 154 9.94 -5.90 1.54
N ARG A 155 11.02 -6.47 0.98
CA ARG A 155 11.28 -6.42 -0.46
C ARG A 155 10.26 -7.21 -1.26
N VAL A 156 9.93 -8.43 -0.83
CA VAL A 156 8.88 -9.25 -1.46
C VAL A 156 7.52 -8.55 -1.46
N ILE A 157 7.13 -7.99 -0.31
CA ILE A 157 5.88 -7.26 -0.16
C ILE A 157 5.87 -5.98 -0.99
N GLU A 158 6.95 -5.18 -0.96
CA GLU A 158 7.04 -3.93 -1.71
C GLU A 158 6.92 -4.19 -3.22
N GLU A 159 7.65 -5.19 -3.74
CA GLU A 159 7.63 -5.57 -5.15
C GLU A 159 6.22 -5.98 -5.58
N LEU A 160 5.59 -6.91 -4.85
CA LEU A 160 4.22 -7.35 -5.12
C LEU A 160 3.22 -6.18 -5.09
N MET A 161 3.37 -5.25 -4.13
CA MET A 161 2.49 -4.08 -4.00
C MET A 161 2.73 -3.01 -5.08
N CYS A 162 3.87 -3.03 -5.76
CA CYS A 162 4.21 -2.08 -6.82
C CYS A 162 3.89 -2.62 -8.21
N THR A 163 4.19 -3.89 -8.46
CA THR A 163 4.15 -4.48 -9.81
C THR A 163 3.09 -5.57 -9.98
N LEU A 164 2.35 -5.90 -8.91
CA LEU A 164 1.41 -7.04 -8.85
C LEU A 164 2.10 -8.40 -9.11
N SER A 165 3.43 -8.43 -9.16
CA SER A 165 4.22 -9.62 -9.42
C SER A 165 5.44 -9.63 -8.52
N VAL A 166 5.94 -10.80 -8.16
CA VAL A 166 7.21 -10.92 -7.45
C VAL A 166 7.88 -12.24 -7.81
N ASP A 167 9.18 -12.18 -8.05
CA ASP A 167 10.02 -13.37 -8.22
C ASP A 167 10.71 -13.68 -6.89
N ILE A 168 10.12 -14.60 -6.13
CA ILE A 168 10.54 -14.89 -4.76
C ILE A 168 11.96 -15.44 -4.71
N ALA A 169 12.34 -16.26 -5.70
CA ALA A 169 13.68 -16.80 -5.77
C ALA A 169 14.73 -15.72 -6.03
N ALA A 170 14.41 -14.74 -6.89
CA ALA A 170 15.30 -13.62 -7.16
C ALA A 170 15.50 -12.75 -5.91
N GLU A 171 14.41 -12.42 -5.20
CA GLU A 171 14.49 -11.65 -3.94
C GLU A 171 15.26 -12.44 -2.87
N ALA A 172 14.93 -13.71 -2.63
CA ALA A 172 15.61 -14.56 -1.64
C ALA A 172 17.12 -14.68 -1.93
N ALA A 173 17.50 -14.88 -3.19
CA ALA A 173 18.90 -14.95 -3.60
C ALA A 173 19.66 -13.64 -3.31
N GLY A 174 19.01 -12.48 -3.45
CA GLY A 174 19.58 -11.18 -3.09
C GLY A 174 19.96 -11.05 -1.60
N PHE A 175 19.34 -11.86 -0.74
CA PHE A 175 19.62 -11.95 0.69
C PHE A 175 20.44 -13.20 1.08
N GLY A 176 20.88 -14.00 0.10
CA GLY A 176 21.62 -15.25 0.36
C GLY A 176 20.76 -16.36 0.97
N VAL A 177 19.44 -16.28 0.77
CA VAL A 177 18.45 -17.23 1.30
C VAL A 177 17.96 -18.13 0.16
N PRO A 178 17.77 -19.45 0.39
CA PRO A 178 17.24 -20.34 -0.64
C PRO A 178 15.75 -20.07 -0.89
N ALA A 179 15.28 -20.30 -2.13
CA ALA A 179 13.91 -19.96 -2.51
C ALA A 179 12.83 -20.75 -1.74
N ASP A 180 13.16 -21.96 -1.29
CA ASP A 180 12.28 -22.82 -0.48
C ASP A 180 12.03 -22.29 0.93
N HIS A 181 12.74 -21.23 1.36
CA HIS A 181 12.43 -20.46 2.56
C HIS A 181 10.97 -20.00 2.61
N PHE A 182 10.37 -19.67 1.45
CA PHE A 182 8.98 -19.22 1.33
C PHE A 182 7.99 -20.35 0.98
N ALA A 183 8.35 -21.62 1.20
CA ALA A 183 7.51 -22.75 0.83
C ALA A 183 6.14 -22.74 1.57
N GLU A 184 6.11 -22.32 2.83
CA GLU A 184 4.87 -22.23 3.61
C GLU A 184 3.94 -21.13 3.09
N GLU A 185 4.50 -19.96 2.76
CA GLU A 185 3.76 -18.85 2.15
C GLU A 185 3.21 -19.26 0.79
N LEU A 186 4.01 -19.92 -0.06
CA LEU A 186 3.55 -20.44 -1.35
C LEU A 186 2.41 -21.45 -1.19
N ALA A 187 2.48 -22.33 -0.18
CA ALA A 187 1.40 -23.26 0.12
C ALA A 187 0.11 -22.53 0.55
N ARG A 188 0.22 -21.44 1.33
CA ARG A 188 -0.92 -20.58 1.70
C ARG A 188 -1.51 -19.84 0.49
N LEU A 189 -0.68 -19.44 -0.47
CA LEU A 189 -1.11 -18.76 -1.70
C LEU A 189 -1.93 -19.64 -2.64
N GLU A 190 -1.86 -20.97 -2.52
CA GLU A 190 -2.65 -21.90 -3.32
C GLU A 190 -4.16 -21.67 -3.19
N ALA A 191 -4.64 -21.20 -2.04
CA ALA A 191 -6.04 -20.84 -1.85
C ALA A 191 -6.49 -19.69 -2.76
N PHE A 192 -5.62 -18.71 -3.00
CA PHE A 192 -5.85 -17.61 -3.93
C PHE A 192 -5.74 -18.08 -5.38
N ARG A 193 -4.73 -18.93 -5.68
CA ARG A 193 -4.51 -19.49 -7.03
C ARG A 193 -5.71 -20.27 -7.53
N ARG A 194 -6.30 -21.14 -6.69
CA ARG A 194 -7.51 -21.91 -7.04
C ARG A 194 -8.73 -21.05 -7.34
N ARG A 195 -8.75 -19.80 -6.87
CA ARG A 195 -9.82 -18.82 -7.13
C ARG A 195 -9.52 -17.92 -8.33
N GLY A 196 -8.39 -18.10 -9.00
CA GLY A 196 -7.98 -17.25 -10.13
C GLY A 196 -7.47 -15.87 -9.73
N ILE A 197 -7.31 -15.58 -8.43
CA ILE A 197 -6.86 -14.28 -7.92
C ILE A 197 -5.39 -14.02 -8.29
N LEU A 198 -4.59 -15.09 -8.37
CA LEU A 198 -3.19 -15.03 -8.74
C LEU A 198 -2.79 -16.26 -9.54
N ALA A 199 -1.67 -16.16 -10.24
CA ALA A 199 -0.94 -17.26 -10.85
C ALA A 199 0.39 -17.49 -10.12
N ILE A 200 0.84 -18.73 -10.09
CA ILE A 200 2.16 -19.13 -9.60
C ILE A 200 2.87 -19.89 -10.73
N ASN A 201 3.99 -19.36 -11.20
CA ASN A 201 4.82 -19.95 -12.26
C ASN A 201 6.25 -20.14 -11.71
N GLY A 202 6.55 -21.34 -11.22
CA GLY A 202 7.79 -21.58 -10.46
C GLY A 202 7.78 -20.74 -9.18
N TRP A 203 8.76 -19.85 -9.02
CA TRP A 203 8.89 -18.94 -7.88
C TRP A 203 8.26 -17.56 -8.11
N ARG A 204 7.61 -17.37 -9.27
CA ARG A 204 6.94 -16.11 -9.60
C ARG A 204 5.48 -16.16 -9.20
N VAL A 205 5.08 -15.24 -8.32
CA VAL A 205 3.69 -14.98 -7.96
C VAL A 205 3.21 -13.77 -8.74
N THR A 206 2.03 -13.82 -9.36
CA THR A 206 1.45 -12.69 -10.08
C THR A 206 -0.03 -12.58 -9.78
N VAL A 207 -0.45 -11.47 -9.17
CA VAL A 207 -1.86 -11.14 -8.94
C VAL A 207 -2.48 -10.78 -10.28
N ALA A 208 -3.63 -11.36 -10.58
CA ALA A 208 -4.37 -11.03 -11.79
C ALA A 208 -4.87 -9.59 -11.73
N GLU A 209 -4.84 -8.91 -12.87
CA GLU A 209 -5.15 -7.49 -12.99
C GLU A 209 -6.54 -7.13 -12.44
N ASP A 210 -7.54 -7.93 -12.80
CA ASP A 210 -8.94 -7.81 -12.31
C ASP A 210 -9.07 -7.96 -10.78
N TYR A 211 -8.05 -8.52 -10.12
CA TYR A 211 -7.98 -8.72 -8.67
C TYR A 211 -6.92 -7.85 -7.99
N ARG A 212 -6.44 -6.79 -8.65
CA ARG A 212 -5.49 -5.80 -8.10
C ARG A 212 -5.89 -5.33 -6.69
N LEU A 213 -7.18 -5.10 -6.44
CA LEU A 213 -7.67 -4.65 -5.13
C LEU A 213 -7.38 -5.64 -3.98
N LEU A 214 -7.12 -6.92 -4.30
CA LEU A 214 -6.79 -7.97 -3.34
C LEU A 214 -5.27 -8.14 -3.13
N VAL A 215 -4.42 -7.32 -3.76
CA VAL A 215 -2.95 -7.43 -3.61
C VAL A 215 -2.50 -7.35 -2.15
N ARG A 216 -3.18 -6.54 -1.31
CA ARG A 216 -2.90 -6.48 0.14
C ARG A 216 -3.12 -7.82 0.83
N SER A 217 -4.16 -8.57 0.44
CA SER A 217 -4.45 -9.90 0.99
C SER A 217 -3.42 -10.94 0.57
N VAL A 218 -2.88 -10.81 -0.65
CA VAL A 218 -1.79 -11.68 -1.12
C VAL A 218 -0.48 -11.33 -0.42
N ALA A 219 -0.14 -10.04 -0.34
CA ALA A 219 1.06 -9.55 0.35
C ALA A 219 1.08 -9.92 1.84
N ALA A 220 -0.08 -9.88 2.51
CA ALA A 220 -0.25 -10.26 3.90
C ALA A 220 0.17 -11.73 4.20
N VAL A 221 0.25 -12.60 3.19
CA VAL A 221 0.76 -13.97 3.40
C VAL A 221 2.23 -13.97 3.78
N PHE A 222 3.00 -12.98 3.30
CA PHE A 222 4.43 -12.83 3.59
C PHE A 222 4.72 -12.05 4.87
N ASP A 223 3.70 -11.54 5.57
CA ASP A 223 3.84 -10.80 6.83
C ASP A 223 3.82 -11.77 8.02
N THR A 224 4.93 -11.84 8.77
CA THR A 224 5.10 -12.69 9.95
C THR A 224 4.55 -12.07 11.23
N TYR A 225 4.31 -10.76 11.24
CA TYR A 225 3.74 -10.04 12.38
C TYR A 225 2.22 -9.99 12.34
N LEU A 226 1.63 -10.29 11.18
CA LEU A 226 0.18 -10.41 11.06
C LEU A 226 -0.28 -11.69 11.77
N ALA A 227 -0.63 -11.55 13.05
CA ALA A 227 -1.28 -12.62 13.78
C ALA A 227 -2.59 -13.02 13.07
N PRO A 228 -2.96 -14.32 13.01
CA PRO A 228 -4.30 -14.74 12.62
C PRO A 228 -5.26 -14.29 13.73
N THR A 229 -5.71 -13.04 13.70
CA THR A 229 -6.61 -12.51 14.73
C THR A 229 -7.64 -11.56 14.13
N GLU A 230 -8.86 -11.72 14.62
CA GLU A 230 -10.09 -11.02 14.22
C GLU A 230 -9.92 -9.49 14.14
N GLN A 231 -10.27 -8.95 12.97
CA GLN A 231 -10.83 -7.61 12.73
C GLN A 231 -10.54 -6.51 13.78
N LEU A 232 -9.28 -6.06 13.89
CA LEU A 232 -8.95 -4.73 14.46
C LEU A 232 -8.52 -3.71 13.41
N HIS A 233 -8.54 -4.09 12.14
CA HIS A 233 -8.27 -3.18 11.03
C HIS A 233 -9.57 -2.60 10.49
N ALA A 234 -9.54 -1.31 10.12
CA ALA A 234 -10.62 -0.74 9.32
C ALA A 234 -10.75 -1.62 8.07
N THR A 235 -11.94 -2.18 7.85
CA THR A 235 -12.27 -2.83 6.58
C THR A 235 -12.23 -1.73 5.53
N ALA A 236 -11.07 -1.57 4.88
CA ALA A 236 -10.83 -0.59 3.83
C ALA A 236 -10.83 -1.32 2.49
N VAL A 237 -11.99 -1.86 2.13
CA VAL A 237 -12.42 -1.97 0.73
C VAL A 237 -13.49 -0.92 0.63
#